data_AF-A0AAW7J1Y4-F1
#
_entry.id   AF-A0AAW7J1Y4-F1
#
_cell.length_a   1.000
_cell.length_b   1.000
_cell.length_c   1.000
_cell.angle_alpha   90.00
_cell.angle_beta   90.00
_cell.angle_gamma   90.00
#
_symmetry.space_group_name_H-M   'P 1'
#
loop_
_entity.id
_entity.type
_entity.pdbx_description
1 polymer ?
#
loop_
_entity_poly.entity_id
_entity_poly.type
_entity_poly.pdbx_seq_one_letter_code
_entity_poly.pdbx_strand_id
1 'polypeptide(L)' 'MIYTSGYFIAFLGLIIMLFNFKDLYPKLNIWCRLGFILLCLGLILPMLFGFITGFINNH' A
#
# COMPACT_ATOMS: atom_id res chain seq x y z
N MET A 1 3.47 -8.12 14.07
CA MET A 1 4.63 -7.45 13.42
C MET A 1 4.46 -7.32 11.91
N ILE A 2 4.01 -8.36 11.21
CA ILE A 2 3.72 -8.33 9.75
C ILE A 2 2.68 -7.25 9.37
N TYR A 3 1.65 -7.05 10.20
CA TYR A 3 0.67 -5.97 10.02
C TYR A 3 1.33 -4.59 10.06
N THR A 4 2.13 -4.33 11.09
CA THR A 4 2.83 -3.06 11.29
C THR A 4 3.78 -2.75 10.12
N SER A 5 4.51 -3.74 9.62
CA SER A 5 5.38 -3.56 8.46
C SER A 5 4.59 -3.31 7.17
N GLY A 6 3.45 -3.98 6.96
CA GLY A 6 2.60 -3.76 5.79
C GLY A 6 2.01 -2.35 5.77
N TYR A 7 1.45 -1.89 6.89
CA TYR A 7 0.92 -0.53 7.01
C TYR A 7 2.00 0.55 6.86
N PHE A 8 3.23 0.28 7.30
CA PHE A 8 4.34 1.22 7.11
C PHE A 8 4.72 1.39 5.63
N ILE A 9 4.73 0.29 4.86
CA ILE A 9 4.98 0.30 3.42
C ILE A 9 3.84 1.02 2.67
N ALA A 10 2.58 0.78 3.08
CA ALA A 10 1.43 1.49 2.54
C ALA A 10 1.50 3.01 2.80
N PHE A 11 1.92 3.40 4.01
CA PHE A 11 2.09 4.81 4.37
C PHE A 11 3.18 5.50 3.54
N LEU A 12 4.30 4.83 3.31
CA LEU A 12 5.37 5.31 2.41
C LEU A 12 4.87 5.50 0.97
N GLY A 13 4.11 4.54 0.43
CA GLY A 13 3.50 4.67 -0.90
C GLY A 13 2.53 5.85 -1.00
N LEU A 14 1.78 6.12 0.08
CA LEU A 14 0.85 7.25 0.18
C LEU A 14 1.57 8.60 0.17
N ILE A 15 2.68 8.73 0.90
CA ILE A 15 3.53 9.93 0.89
C ILE A 15 4.07 10.21 -0.51
N ILE A 16 4.59 9.18 -1.18
CA ILE A 16 5.11 9.30 -2.55
C ILE A 16 4.00 9.78 -3.50
N MET A 17 2.79 9.26 -3.34
CA MET A 17 1.65 9.65 -4.16
C MET A 17 1.17 11.08 -3.87
N LEU A 18 1.16 11.51 -2.59
CA LEU A 18 0.78 12.86 -2.18
C LEU A 18 1.74 13.94 -2.71
N PHE A 19 3.05 13.66 -2.64
CA PHE A 19 4.07 14.58 -3.16
C PHE A 19 4.01 14.71 -4.69
N ASN A 20 3.67 13.62 -5.39
CA ASN A 20 3.58 13.59 -6.84
C ASN A 20 2.20 14.03 -7.38
N PHE A 21 1.22 14.28 -6.51
CA PHE A 21 -0.14 14.74 -6.86
C PHE A 21 -0.18 16.23 -7.23
N LYS A 22 0.87 16.99 -6.90
CA LYS A 22 0.99 18.42 -7.21
C LYS A 22 1.02 18.70 -8.73
N ASP A 23 1.46 17.71 -9.52
CA ASP A 23 1.41 17.70 -10.98
C ASP A 23 0.20 16.90 -11.46
N LEU A 24 -0.96 17.56 -11.47
CA LEU A 24 -2.23 16.98 -11.90
C LEU A 24 -2.18 16.59 -13.39
N TYR A 25 -2.01 15.29 -13.64
CA TYR A 25 -2.57 14.50 -14.75
C TYR A 25 -2.56 15.10 -16.16
N PRO A 26 -1.40 15.14 -16.83
CA PRO A 26 -1.43 14.56 -18.19
C PRO A 26 -0.31 13.54 -18.46
N LYS A 27 0.66 13.38 -17.55
CA LYS A 27 1.75 12.40 -17.70
C LYS A 27 1.90 11.62 -16.41
N LEU A 28 1.28 10.44 -16.35
CA LEU A 28 1.50 9.44 -15.30
C LEU A 28 2.99 9.08 -15.28
N ASN A 29 3.75 9.82 -14.48
CA ASN A 29 5.19 9.68 -14.34
C ASN A 29 5.49 8.29 -13.73
N ILE A 30 6.55 7.63 -14.19
CA ILE A 30 6.85 6.22 -13.84
C ILE A 30 6.96 6.01 -12.31
N TRP A 31 7.37 7.07 -11.62
CA TRP A 31 7.44 7.20 -10.16
C TRP A 31 6.08 7.14 -9.46
N CYS A 32 5.03 7.72 -10.05
CA CYS A 32 3.67 7.64 -9.52
C CYS A 32 3.11 6.21 -9.64
N ARG A 33 3.40 5.53 -10.76
CA ARG A 33 3.05 4.11 -10.95
C ARG A 33 3.72 3.22 -9.91
N LEU A 34 5.02 3.43 -9.67
CA LEU A 34 5.76 2.70 -8.63
C LEU A 34 5.21 2.98 -7.23
N GLY A 35 4.92 4.24 -6.91
CA GLY A 35 4.29 4.62 -5.64
C GLY A 35 2.94 3.92 -5.43
N PHE A 36 2.10 3.85 -6.47
CA PHE A 36 0.82 3.16 -6.42
C PHE A 36 0.95 1.64 -6.24
N ILE A 37 1.89 1.01 -6.96
CA ILE A 37 2.15 -0.44 -6.82
C ILE A 37 2.63 -0.77 -5.40
N LEU A 38 3.51 0.05 -4.83
CA LEU A 38 3.98 -0.10 -3.44
C LEU A 38 2.84 0.08 -2.44
N LEU A 39 1.95 1.05 -2.68
CA LEU A 39 0.74 1.27 -1.88
C LEU A 39 -0.19 0.04 -1.90
N CYS A 40 -0.48 -0.47 -3.10
CA CYS A 40 -1.32 -1.65 -3.27
C CYS A 40 -0.71 -2.87 -2.61
N LEU A 41 0.59 -3.13 -2.81
CA LEU A 41 1.28 -4.25 -2.16
C LEU A 41 1.32 -4.12 -0.63
N GLY A 42 1.60 -2.92 -0.13
CA GLY A 42 1.62 -2.64 1.31
C GLY A 42 0.27 -2.81 2.00
N LEU A 43 -0.85 -2.62 1.29
CA LEU A 43 -2.21 -2.83 1.80
C LEU A 43 -2.70 -4.28 1.64
N ILE A 44 -2.44 -4.91 0.49
CA ILE A 44 -2.92 -6.26 0.19
C ILE A 44 -2.29 -7.31 1.10
N LEU A 45 -0.99 -7.19 1.41
CA LEU A 45 -0.29 -8.13 2.29
C LEU A 45 -0.93 -8.24 3.69
N PRO A 46 -1.07 -7.14 4.47
CA PRO A 46 -1.66 -7.21 5.80
C PRO A 46 -3.15 -7.54 5.76
N MET A 47 -3.87 -7.14 4.70
CA MET A 47 -5.30 -7.45 4.55
C MET A 47 -5.53 -8.95 4.31
N LEU A 48 -4.75 -9.58 3.42
CA LEU A 48 -4.80 -11.04 3.21
C LEU A 48 -4.36 -11.82 4.45
N PHE A 49 -3.29 -11.37 5.11
CA PHE A 49 -2.82 -12.04 6.33
C PHE A 49 -3.85 -11.97 7.46
N GLY A 50 -4.51 -10.81 7.62
CA GLY A 50 -5.59 -10.58 8.57
C GLY A 50 -6.84 -11.40 8.26
N PHE A 51 -7.16 -11.54 6.98
CA PHE A 51 -8.27 -12.38 6.54
C PHE A 51 -8.02 -13.86 6.84
N ILE A 52 -6.84 -14.38 6.48
CA ILE A 52 -6.46 -15.78 6.71
C ILE A 52 -6.39 -16.11 8.20
N THR A 53 -5.72 -15.28 9.01
CA THR A 53 -5.67 -15.50 10.46
C THR A 53 -7.02 -15.31 11.14
N GLY A 54 -7.86 -14.40 10.63
CA GLY A 54 -9.24 -14.24 11.08
C GLY A 54 -10.09 -15.49 10.82
N PHE A 55 -9.90 -16.16 9.68
CA PHE A 55 -10.54 -17.44 9.37
C PHE A 55 -9.98 -18.61 10.19
N ILE A 56 -8.67 -18.64 10.46
CA ILE A 56 -8.02 -19.74 11.18
C ILE A 56 -8.26 -19.67 12.69
N ASN A 57 -8.23 -18.48 13.30
CA ASN A 57 -8.33 -18.31 14.75
C ASN A 57 -9.76 -18.14 15.27
N ASN A 58 -10.75 -17.91 14.40
CA ASN A 58 -12.17 -17.93 14.78
C ASN A 58 -12.84 -19.29 14.49
N HIS A 59 -12.04 -20.35 14.35
CA HIS A 59 -12.51 -21.73 14.17
C HIS A 59 -12.15 -22.59 15.37
#